data_AF-A0A7X0GQX9-F1
#
_entry.id   AF-A0A7X0GQX9-F1
#
_cell.length_a   1.000
_cell.length_b   1.000
_cell.length_c   1.000
_cell.angle_alpha   90.00
_cell.angle_beta   90.00
_cell.angle_gamma   90.00
#
_symmetry.space_group_name_H-M   'P 1'
#
loop_
_entity.id
_entity.type
_entity.pdbx_description
1 polymer ?
#
loop_
_entity_poly.entity_id
_entity_poly.type
_entity_poly.pdbx_seq_one_letter_code
_entity_poly.pdbx_strand_id
1 'polypeptide(L)'
;MTLADGLLALYGTRAARADRIPLRVCPNCGASATNGVQLTVAASGGNCPACGGVLYLADALRTHEEYNVEGSNFTPMGRVMSVAERLMTLCYLNFFADSAPEVLRHTLFVTDGPLALHGPLAPLKRRFVEHLGDLASWCAAQDLVAPLMVGIEKSGAFVEHAEQICEWIPVGHVMRLTNDYINRISGRSANNHYGVDEFYGRRFIYRTQAGDPLVITVPAAAGLSPYDGSSDVEGWSAFPTIRLICEVLDSLRTRMYQHAVIPVALAHSAAALPLGVGRSVLTMMAQQNIPGLKLDMQAVQPPTYFKK
;
A
#
# COMPACT_ATOMS: atom_id res chain seq x y z
N MET A 1 -16.08 9.26 -2.32
CA MET A 1 -14.83 9.81 -1.75
C MET A 1 -13.76 9.78 -2.83
N THR A 2 -13.19 10.92 -3.18
CA THR A 2 -12.11 11.06 -4.18
C THR A 2 -10.74 10.81 -3.54
N LEU A 3 -9.66 10.68 -4.32
CA LEU A 3 -8.29 10.60 -3.77
C LEU A 3 -7.88 11.88 -3.02
N ALA A 4 -8.42 13.03 -3.43
CA ALA A 4 -8.24 14.30 -2.72
C ALA A 4 -8.88 14.23 -1.33
N ASP A 5 -10.11 13.69 -1.23
CA ASP A 5 -10.77 13.48 0.06
C ASP A 5 -9.98 12.51 0.94
N GLY A 6 -9.43 11.43 0.36
CA GLY A 6 -8.59 10.47 1.08
C GLY A 6 -7.31 11.12 1.63
N LEU A 7 -6.66 11.97 0.84
CA LEU A 7 -5.47 12.70 1.30
C LEU A 7 -5.82 13.69 2.42
N LEU A 8 -6.93 14.41 2.31
CA LEU A 8 -7.40 15.33 3.35
C LEU A 8 -7.82 14.60 4.63
N ALA A 9 -8.44 13.43 4.51
CA ALA A 9 -8.76 12.57 5.65
C ALA A 9 -7.49 12.13 6.38
N LEU A 10 -6.45 11.73 5.63
CA LEU A 10 -5.15 11.32 6.19
C LEU A 10 -4.45 12.45 6.96
N TYR A 11 -4.66 13.71 6.59
CA TYR A 11 -4.14 14.87 7.32
C TYR A 11 -5.04 15.36 8.47
N GLY A 12 -6.24 14.79 8.59
CA GLY A 12 -7.20 15.11 9.64
C GLY A 12 -7.21 14.08 10.76
N THR A 13 -8.37 13.93 11.37
CA THR A 13 -8.71 12.87 12.33
C THR A 13 -9.88 12.06 11.76
N ARG A 14 -10.21 10.92 12.38
CA ARG A 14 -11.41 10.17 11.99
C ARG A 14 -12.70 11.01 12.05
N ALA A 15 -12.82 11.91 13.03
CA ALA A 15 -14.03 12.72 13.22
C ALA A 15 -14.12 13.90 12.23
N ALA A 16 -12.99 14.42 11.77
CA ALA A 16 -12.94 15.57 10.89
C ALA A 16 -11.72 15.49 9.96
N ARG A 17 -11.99 15.49 8.66
CA ARG A 17 -10.95 15.66 7.62
C ARG A 17 -10.28 17.03 7.76
N ALA A 18 -9.03 17.14 7.35
CA ALA A 18 -8.39 18.44 7.24
C ALA A 18 -9.03 19.24 6.09
N ASP A 19 -9.20 20.55 6.28
CA ASP A 19 -9.62 21.46 5.21
C ASP A 19 -8.44 21.89 4.34
N ARG A 20 -7.23 21.87 4.91
CA ARG A 20 -5.99 22.32 4.27
C ARG A 20 -4.81 21.44 4.67
N ILE A 21 -3.88 21.24 3.76
CA ILE A 21 -2.63 20.50 3.97
C ILE A 21 -1.46 21.48 3.99
N PRO A 22 -0.57 21.42 4.99
CA PRO A 22 0.67 22.20 4.98
C PRO A 22 1.67 21.61 3.97
N LEU A 23 2.28 22.46 3.16
CA LEU A 23 3.38 22.09 2.28
C LEU A 23 4.71 22.53 2.90
N ARG A 24 5.77 21.72 2.74
CA ARG A 24 7.11 22.10 3.21
C ARG A 24 7.77 23.12 2.30
N VAL A 25 7.62 22.94 0.99
CA VAL A 25 8.31 23.73 -0.04
C VAL A 25 7.33 24.01 -1.18
N CYS A 26 7.40 25.21 -1.75
CA CYS A 26 6.65 25.58 -2.95
C CYS A 26 7.36 25.00 -4.19
N PRO A 27 6.66 24.23 -5.04
CA PRO A 27 7.27 23.64 -6.24
C PRO A 27 7.72 24.66 -7.29
N ASN A 28 7.12 25.87 -7.30
CA ASN A 28 7.39 26.86 -8.35
C ASN A 28 8.58 27.77 -8.04
N CYS A 29 8.84 28.09 -6.77
CA CYS A 29 9.88 29.07 -6.39
C CYS A 29 10.81 28.58 -5.28
N GLY A 30 10.62 27.37 -4.74
CA GLY A 30 11.44 26.82 -3.67
C GLY A 30 11.27 27.47 -2.30
N ALA A 31 10.32 28.42 -2.14
CA ALA A 31 10.01 29.00 -0.84
C ALA A 31 9.64 27.89 0.16
N SER A 32 10.26 27.89 1.34
CA SER A 32 10.09 26.85 2.35
C SER A 32 9.38 27.39 3.59
N ALA A 33 8.60 26.53 4.25
CA ALA A 33 7.96 26.82 5.53
C ALA A 33 8.96 27.22 6.63
N THR A 34 10.22 26.80 6.52
CA THR A 34 11.31 27.19 7.44
C THR A 34 11.65 28.67 7.39
N ASN A 35 11.28 29.38 6.31
CA ASN A 35 11.55 30.81 6.14
C ASN A 35 10.36 31.68 6.61
N GLY A 36 9.47 31.14 7.44
CA GLY A 36 8.29 31.84 7.97
C GLY A 36 7.11 31.92 6.99
N VAL A 37 7.22 31.31 5.81
CA VAL A 37 6.15 31.30 4.79
C VAL A 37 5.20 30.13 5.03
N GLN A 38 3.98 30.39 5.49
CA GLN A 38 2.97 29.34 5.62
C GLN A 38 2.40 28.95 4.26
N LEU A 39 2.80 27.78 3.76
CA LEU A 39 2.25 27.18 2.55
C LEU A 39 1.16 26.19 2.94
N THR A 40 -0.08 26.47 2.54
CA THR A 40 -1.20 25.55 2.77
C THR A 40 -2.08 25.45 1.53
N VAL A 41 -2.55 24.24 1.24
CA VAL A 41 -3.36 23.96 0.05
C VAL A 41 -4.66 23.26 0.44
N ALA A 42 -5.79 23.70 -0.13
CA ALA A 42 -7.11 23.13 0.07
C ALA A 42 -7.50 22.20 -1.08
N ALA A 43 -8.66 21.55 -1.00
CA ALA A 43 -9.21 20.72 -2.08
C ALA A 43 -9.31 21.47 -3.43
N SER A 44 -9.65 22.76 -3.40
CA SER A 44 -9.75 23.64 -4.57
C SER A 44 -8.40 24.14 -5.08
N GLY A 45 -7.29 23.72 -4.47
CA GLY A 45 -5.96 24.29 -4.70
C GLY A 45 -5.66 25.51 -3.84
N GLY A 46 -4.58 26.21 -4.16
CA GLY A 46 -4.17 27.46 -3.50
C GLY A 46 -3.12 28.21 -4.30
N ASN A 47 -2.58 29.28 -3.74
CA ASN A 47 -1.50 30.07 -4.33
C ASN A 47 -0.35 30.24 -3.35
N CYS A 48 0.88 30.22 -3.85
CA CYS A 48 2.06 30.54 -3.08
C CYS A 48 2.08 32.04 -2.75
N PRO A 49 2.19 32.45 -1.47
CA PRO A 49 2.24 33.85 -1.08
C PRO A 49 3.54 34.55 -1.52
N ALA A 50 4.61 33.80 -1.84
CA ALA A 50 5.89 34.37 -2.26
C ALA A 50 5.98 34.67 -3.76
N CYS A 51 5.42 33.79 -4.61
CA CYS A 51 5.53 33.92 -6.08
C CYS A 51 4.18 33.98 -6.82
N GLY A 52 3.05 33.84 -6.12
CA GLY A 52 1.71 33.78 -6.73
C GLY A 52 1.37 32.47 -7.46
N GLY A 53 2.33 31.56 -7.59
CA GLY A 53 2.17 30.29 -8.32
C GLY A 53 1.07 29.39 -7.73
N VAL A 54 0.38 28.64 -8.60
CA VAL A 54 -0.68 27.69 -8.20
C VAL A 54 -0.08 26.51 -7.43
N LEU A 55 -0.75 26.13 -6.34
CA LEU A 55 -0.44 24.99 -5.49
C LEU A 55 -1.56 23.95 -5.57
N TYR A 56 -1.18 22.68 -5.61
CA TYR A 56 -2.07 21.53 -5.71
C TYR A 56 -1.91 20.61 -4.49
N LEU A 57 -2.97 19.86 -4.14
CA LEU A 57 -2.87 18.84 -3.09
C LEU A 57 -1.77 17.81 -3.38
N ALA A 58 -1.55 17.48 -4.67
CA ALA A 58 -0.51 16.57 -5.11
C ALA A 58 0.92 17.07 -4.76
N ASP A 59 1.11 18.37 -4.51
CA ASP A 59 2.40 18.91 -4.09
C ASP A 59 2.84 18.37 -2.74
N ALA A 60 1.89 17.95 -1.89
CA ALA A 60 2.19 17.28 -0.62
C ALA A 60 2.83 15.89 -0.82
N LEU A 61 2.62 15.27 -1.99
CA LEU A 61 3.17 13.96 -2.35
C LEU A 61 4.60 14.06 -2.88
N ARG A 62 5.00 15.25 -3.36
CA ARG A 62 6.37 15.56 -3.82
C ARG A 62 6.91 14.64 -4.92
N THR A 63 6.05 13.90 -5.61
CA THR A 63 6.47 12.99 -6.70
C THR A 63 7.06 13.72 -7.89
N HIS A 64 6.76 15.01 -8.05
CA HIS A 64 7.33 15.87 -9.08
C HIS A 64 8.84 16.12 -8.87
N GLU A 65 9.36 15.98 -7.65
CA GLU A 65 10.79 16.20 -7.36
C GLU A 65 11.69 15.10 -7.94
N GLU A 66 11.13 13.91 -8.17
CA GLU A 66 11.82 12.78 -8.77
C GLU A 66 11.66 12.74 -10.30
N TYR A 67 10.99 13.74 -10.90
CA TYR A 67 10.83 13.83 -12.35
C TYR A 67 12.17 14.13 -13.03
N ASN A 68 12.49 13.35 -14.05
CA ASN A 68 13.70 13.50 -14.84
C ASN A 68 13.34 13.76 -16.32
N VAL A 69 13.78 14.89 -16.86
CA VAL A 69 13.50 15.31 -18.24
C VAL A 69 14.21 14.41 -19.27
N GLU A 70 15.44 14.00 -18.97
CA GLU A 70 16.31 13.29 -19.92
C GLU A 70 16.34 11.77 -19.66
N GLY A 71 15.65 11.31 -18.62
CA GLY A 71 15.75 9.93 -18.13
C GLY A 71 14.42 9.21 -17.95
N SER A 72 14.50 8.03 -17.34
CA SER A 72 13.32 7.23 -17.03
C SER A 72 12.51 7.84 -15.89
N ASN A 73 11.19 7.88 -16.06
CA ASN A 73 10.24 8.34 -15.06
C ASN A 73 9.39 7.19 -14.46
N PHE A 74 9.82 5.93 -14.60
CA PHE A 74 9.11 4.80 -14.00
C PHE A 74 9.04 4.89 -12.48
N THR A 75 10.08 5.40 -11.83
CA THR A 75 10.10 5.59 -10.37
C THR A 75 9.02 6.58 -9.89
N PRO A 76 8.98 7.85 -10.33
CA PRO A 76 7.93 8.78 -9.91
C PRO A 76 6.52 8.32 -10.33
N MET A 77 6.37 7.66 -11.49
CA MET A 77 5.08 7.08 -11.88
C MET A 77 4.66 5.95 -10.93
N GLY A 78 5.59 5.08 -10.54
CA GLY A 78 5.35 4.03 -9.55
C GLY A 78 4.99 4.61 -8.17
N ARG A 79 5.55 5.76 -7.79
CA ARG A 79 5.16 6.49 -6.57
C ARG A 79 3.71 6.96 -6.64
N VAL A 80 3.30 7.55 -7.76
CA VAL A 80 1.91 8.00 -7.97
C VAL A 80 0.94 6.83 -7.90
N MET A 81 1.27 5.70 -8.54
CA MET A 81 0.46 4.48 -8.46
C MET A 81 0.35 3.97 -7.02
N SER A 82 1.49 3.85 -6.33
CA SER A 82 1.56 3.37 -4.95
C SER A 82 0.70 4.22 -4.02
N VAL A 83 0.84 5.55 -4.04
CA VAL A 83 0.04 6.42 -3.16
C VAL A 83 -1.44 6.44 -3.54
N ALA A 84 -1.78 6.36 -4.83
CA ALA A 84 -3.18 6.27 -5.26
C ALA A 84 -3.85 5.00 -4.71
N GLU A 85 -3.18 3.85 -4.75
CA GLU A 85 -3.67 2.59 -4.17
C GLU A 85 -3.86 2.69 -2.65
N ARG A 86 -2.89 3.31 -1.95
CA ARG A 86 -2.98 3.49 -0.49
C ARG A 86 -4.14 4.40 -0.10
N LEU A 87 -4.28 5.54 -0.79
CA LEU A 87 -5.38 6.47 -0.55
C LEU A 87 -6.73 5.85 -0.91
N MET A 88 -6.81 5.06 -1.98
CA MET A 88 -8.04 4.35 -2.34
C MET A 88 -8.44 3.32 -1.28
N THR A 89 -7.47 2.57 -0.76
CA THR A 89 -7.68 1.65 0.38
C THR A 89 -8.24 2.40 1.58
N LEU A 90 -7.64 3.54 1.94
CA LEU A 90 -8.11 4.40 3.02
C LEU A 90 -9.52 4.95 2.77
N CYS A 91 -9.84 5.35 1.55
CA CYS A 91 -11.19 5.80 1.17
C CYS A 91 -12.24 4.71 1.41
N TYR A 92 -11.98 3.47 0.99
CA TYR A 92 -12.92 2.35 1.23
C TYR A 92 -13.05 2.02 2.70
N LEU A 93 -11.92 2.01 3.42
CA LEU A 93 -11.89 1.75 4.86
C LEU A 93 -12.71 2.81 5.62
N ASN A 94 -12.55 4.10 5.31
CA ASN A 94 -13.37 5.16 5.92
C ASN A 94 -14.84 5.05 5.49
N PHE A 95 -15.11 4.78 4.21
CA PHE A 95 -16.47 4.62 3.73
C PHE A 95 -17.23 3.51 4.48
N PHE A 96 -16.61 2.35 4.67
CA PHE A 96 -17.22 1.27 5.46
C PHE A 96 -17.32 1.66 6.93
N ALA A 97 -16.31 2.28 7.53
CA ALA A 97 -16.37 2.76 8.91
C ALA A 97 -17.51 3.76 9.17
N ASP A 98 -17.90 4.56 8.17
CA ASP A 98 -18.94 5.56 8.32
C ASP A 98 -20.34 5.07 7.89
N SER A 99 -20.41 4.17 6.90
CA SER A 99 -21.68 3.77 6.28
C SER A 99 -22.16 2.37 6.70
N ALA A 100 -21.25 1.46 7.01
CA ALA A 100 -21.55 0.07 7.35
C ALA A 100 -20.41 -0.54 8.21
N PRO A 101 -20.22 -0.05 9.46
CA PRO A 101 -19.07 -0.41 10.30
C PRO A 101 -18.94 -1.93 10.53
N GLU A 102 -20.07 -2.63 10.57
CA GLU A 102 -20.12 -4.07 10.72
C GLU A 102 -19.43 -4.82 9.58
N VAL A 103 -19.34 -4.26 8.38
CA VAL A 103 -18.66 -4.85 7.22
C VAL A 103 -17.15 -4.93 7.43
N LEU A 104 -16.57 -4.06 8.25
CA LEU A 104 -15.13 -4.09 8.57
C LEU A 104 -14.71 -5.43 9.17
N ARG A 105 -15.56 -6.08 9.96
CA ARG A 105 -15.27 -7.39 10.58
C ARG A 105 -15.19 -8.53 9.54
N HIS A 106 -15.74 -8.31 8.35
CA HIS A 106 -15.80 -9.28 7.26
C HIS A 106 -14.89 -8.90 6.08
N THR A 107 -14.06 -7.88 6.25
CA THR A 107 -13.24 -7.33 5.16
C THR A 107 -11.75 -7.39 5.52
N LEU A 108 -10.97 -8.05 4.66
CA LEU A 108 -9.51 -7.97 4.69
C LEU A 108 -9.02 -7.05 3.56
N PHE A 109 -8.36 -5.96 3.92
CA PHE A 109 -7.71 -5.07 2.97
C PHE A 109 -6.33 -5.62 2.61
N VAL A 110 -6.19 -6.09 1.37
CA VAL A 110 -4.93 -6.66 0.89
C VAL A 110 -4.22 -5.67 -0.03
N THR A 111 -2.97 -5.43 0.28
CA THR A 111 -2.02 -4.66 -0.54
C THR A 111 -1.09 -5.64 -1.27
N ASP A 112 -0.84 -5.37 -2.55
CA ASP A 112 0.27 -5.99 -3.29
C ASP A 112 1.59 -5.27 -2.95
N GLY A 113 2.51 -5.94 -2.26
CA GLY A 113 3.73 -5.37 -1.69
C GLY A 113 3.64 -5.08 -0.18
N PRO A 114 4.67 -4.45 0.41
CA PRO A 114 4.65 -4.13 1.82
C PRO A 114 3.73 -2.94 2.14
N LEU A 115 3.25 -2.88 3.38
CA LEU A 115 2.62 -1.70 3.98
C LEU A 115 3.68 -0.63 4.29
N ALA A 116 4.20 -0.01 3.22
CA ALA A 116 5.26 0.99 3.28
C ALA A 116 5.09 2.08 2.22
N LEU A 117 5.69 3.24 2.49
CA LEU A 117 5.84 4.38 1.58
C LEU A 117 7.31 4.77 1.58
N HIS A 118 7.90 4.96 0.40
CA HIS A 118 9.34 5.21 0.27
C HIS A 118 9.59 6.52 -0.48
N GLY A 119 10.84 7.01 -0.39
CA GLY A 119 11.26 8.22 -1.08
C GLY A 119 10.48 9.46 -0.59
N PRO A 120 10.07 10.38 -1.49
CA PRO A 120 9.35 11.59 -1.11
C PRO A 120 8.02 11.34 -0.36
N LEU A 121 7.45 10.14 -0.50
CA LEU A 121 6.20 9.73 0.16
C LEU A 121 6.40 9.23 1.60
N ALA A 122 7.62 8.87 2.01
CA ALA A 122 7.91 8.31 3.34
C ALA A 122 7.30 9.13 4.50
N PRO A 123 7.32 10.50 4.49
CA PRO A 123 6.69 11.28 5.54
C PRO A 123 5.18 11.02 5.77
N LEU A 124 4.46 10.53 4.77
CA LEU A 124 3.04 10.17 4.90
C LEU A 124 2.83 8.91 5.78
N LYS A 125 3.84 8.06 5.96
CA LYS A 125 3.78 6.87 6.82
C LYS A 125 3.23 7.19 8.19
N ARG A 126 3.69 8.29 8.80
CA ARG A 126 3.25 8.71 10.13
C ARG A 126 1.75 8.93 10.18
N ARG A 127 1.21 9.57 9.15
CA ARG A 127 -0.24 9.83 9.04
C ARG A 127 -1.05 8.55 8.85
N PHE A 128 -0.52 7.57 8.12
CA PHE A 128 -1.17 6.27 8.00
C PHE A 128 -1.23 5.54 9.35
N VAL A 129 -0.14 5.56 10.12
CA VAL A 129 -0.11 4.97 11.48
C VAL A 129 -1.12 5.67 12.40
N GLU A 130 -1.12 7.01 12.42
CA GLU A 130 -2.06 7.80 13.22
C GLU A 130 -3.51 7.50 12.83
N HIS A 131 -3.85 7.54 11.54
CA HIS A 131 -5.21 7.30 11.04
C HIS A 131 -5.71 5.87 11.33
N LEU A 132 -4.87 4.86 11.11
CA LEU A 132 -5.24 3.47 11.42
C LEU A 132 -5.38 3.25 12.93
N GLY A 133 -4.55 3.89 13.75
CA GLY A 133 -4.64 3.85 15.21
C GLY A 133 -5.91 4.50 15.74
N ASP A 134 -6.29 5.67 15.19
CA ASP A 134 -7.54 6.35 15.50
C ASP A 134 -8.75 5.48 15.17
N LEU A 135 -8.74 4.86 13.98
CA LEU A 135 -9.82 3.98 13.55
C LEU A 135 -9.91 2.71 14.41
N ALA A 136 -8.77 2.08 14.72
CA ALA A 136 -8.74 0.91 15.60
C ALA A 136 -9.28 1.24 17.00
N SER A 137 -8.91 2.40 17.55
CA SER A 137 -9.42 2.88 18.84
C SER A 137 -10.92 3.14 18.80
N TRP A 138 -11.41 3.74 17.71
CA TRP A 138 -12.83 3.95 17.50
C TRP A 138 -13.60 2.62 17.38
N CYS A 139 -13.09 1.65 16.60
CA CYS A 139 -13.69 0.32 16.52
C CYS A 139 -13.78 -0.33 17.90
N ALA A 140 -12.70 -0.30 18.69
CA ALA A 140 -12.69 -0.87 20.04
C ALA A 140 -13.74 -0.21 20.96
N ALA A 141 -13.90 1.12 20.88
CA ALA A 141 -14.92 1.85 21.65
C ALA A 141 -16.37 1.50 21.22
N GLN A 142 -16.55 0.89 20.06
CA GLN A 142 -17.84 0.42 19.53
C GLN A 142 -18.00 -1.11 19.60
N ASP A 143 -17.09 -1.81 20.29
CA ASP A 143 -17.05 -3.29 20.34
C ASP A 143 -16.96 -3.93 18.92
N LEU A 144 -16.24 -3.26 18.02
CA LEU A 144 -15.94 -3.72 16.66
C LEU A 144 -14.50 -4.18 16.55
N VAL A 145 -14.27 -5.16 15.67
CA VAL A 145 -12.92 -5.62 15.32
C VAL A 145 -12.21 -4.51 14.53
N ALA A 146 -10.95 -4.25 14.87
CA ALA A 146 -10.12 -3.33 14.11
C ALA A 146 -9.99 -3.80 12.64
N PRO A 147 -9.93 -2.90 11.66
CA PRO A 147 -9.84 -3.29 10.26
C PRO A 147 -8.67 -4.24 10.01
N LEU A 148 -8.95 -5.37 9.36
CA LEU A 148 -7.91 -6.31 8.97
C LEU A 148 -7.21 -5.78 7.73
N MET A 149 -5.90 -5.56 7.81
CA MET A 149 -5.09 -5.06 6.70
C MET A 149 -3.77 -5.81 6.64
N VAL A 150 -3.36 -6.18 5.43
CA VAL A 150 -2.12 -6.90 5.18
C VAL A 150 -1.48 -6.48 3.87
N GLY A 151 -0.17 -6.25 3.87
CA GLY A 151 0.64 -6.18 2.66
C GLY A 151 1.31 -7.53 2.42
N ILE A 152 1.31 -8.01 1.18
CA ILE A 152 1.90 -9.31 0.82
C ILE A 152 3.04 -9.07 -0.18
N GLU A 153 4.25 -9.44 0.20
CA GLU A 153 5.43 -9.35 -0.66
C GLU A 153 5.55 -10.61 -1.52
N LYS A 154 5.71 -10.42 -2.84
CA LYS A 154 5.85 -11.50 -3.83
C LYS A 154 7.28 -11.73 -4.29
N SER A 155 8.18 -10.79 -4.01
CA SER A 155 9.57 -10.82 -4.46
C SER A 155 10.46 -10.04 -3.50
N GLY A 156 11.78 -10.17 -3.69
CA GLY A 156 12.80 -9.50 -2.90
C GLY A 156 13.41 -10.39 -1.82
N ALA A 157 14.44 -9.85 -1.15
CA ALA A 157 15.31 -10.61 -0.26
C ALA A 157 14.56 -11.33 0.88
N PHE A 158 13.47 -10.76 1.40
CA PHE A 158 12.69 -11.42 2.45
C PHE A 158 11.91 -12.62 1.94
N VAL A 159 11.41 -12.59 0.71
CA VAL A 159 10.69 -13.70 0.09
C VAL A 159 11.66 -14.83 -0.23
N GLU A 160 12.80 -14.49 -0.83
CA GLU A 160 13.89 -15.44 -1.09
C GLU A 160 14.40 -16.10 0.20
N HIS A 161 14.58 -15.30 1.26
CA HIS A 161 14.97 -15.81 2.57
C HIS A 161 13.89 -16.71 3.17
N ALA A 162 12.62 -16.32 3.10
CA ALA A 162 11.52 -17.11 3.62
C ALA A 162 11.41 -18.49 2.95
N GLU A 163 11.66 -18.57 1.64
CA GLU A 163 11.76 -19.83 0.88
C GLU A 163 12.89 -20.72 1.42
N GLN A 164 14.06 -20.15 1.71
CA GLN A 164 15.22 -20.91 2.20
C GLN A 164 15.01 -21.48 3.61
N ILE A 165 14.23 -20.81 4.44
CA ILE A 165 14.06 -21.17 5.86
C ILE A 165 12.71 -21.80 6.19
N CYS A 166 11.81 -21.97 5.19
CA CYS A 166 10.42 -22.34 5.43
C CYS A 166 10.30 -23.65 6.22
N GLU A 167 11.20 -24.60 6.01
CA GLU A 167 11.21 -25.90 6.71
C GLU A 167 11.45 -25.78 8.22
N TRP A 168 12.08 -24.70 8.70
CA TRP A 168 12.29 -24.45 10.13
C TRP A 168 11.14 -23.72 10.80
N ILE A 169 10.18 -23.21 10.03
CA ILE A 169 8.96 -22.60 10.56
C ILE A 169 7.88 -23.69 10.55
N PRO A 170 7.22 -24.04 11.65
CA PRO A 170 6.13 -25.02 11.58
C PRO A 170 4.96 -24.54 10.72
N VAL A 171 4.25 -25.47 10.08
CA VAL A 171 3.04 -25.17 9.29
C VAL A 171 2.00 -24.45 10.17
N GLY A 172 1.33 -23.45 9.60
CA GLY A 172 0.36 -22.61 10.31
C GLY A 172 0.97 -21.64 11.32
N HIS A 173 2.30 -21.49 11.38
CA HIS A 173 2.96 -20.60 12.33
C HIS A 173 3.50 -19.34 11.68
N VAL A 174 3.50 -18.26 12.47
CA VAL A 174 4.12 -16.99 12.12
C VAL A 174 5.49 -16.90 12.81
N MET A 175 6.52 -16.67 12.00
CA MET A 175 7.82 -16.25 12.48
C MET A 175 7.86 -14.73 12.57
N ARG A 176 8.08 -14.24 13.79
CA ARG A 176 8.43 -12.84 14.04
C ARG A 176 9.85 -12.56 13.57
N LEU A 177 10.02 -11.41 12.92
CA LEU A 177 11.34 -10.88 12.56
C LEU A 177 11.71 -9.76 13.53
N THR A 178 12.78 -9.91 14.30
CA THR A 178 13.35 -8.82 15.11
C THR A 178 14.10 -7.85 14.21
N ASN A 179 14.30 -6.60 14.65
CA ASN A 179 15.06 -5.63 13.86
C ASN A 179 16.48 -6.12 13.54
N ASP A 180 17.14 -6.77 14.51
CA ASP A 180 18.45 -7.40 14.30
C ASP A 180 18.39 -8.47 13.19
N TYR A 181 17.37 -9.33 13.19
CA TYR A 181 17.22 -10.36 12.16
C TYR A 181 16.94 -9.76 10.77
N ILE A 182 16.09 -8.74 10.70
CA ILE A 182 15.79 -7.98 9.47
C ILE A 182 17.07 -7.35 8.91
N ASN A 183 17.92 -6.78 9.77
CA ASN A 183 19.19 -6.20 9.36
C ASN A 183 20.15 -7.25 8.81
N ARG A 184 20.21 -8.46 9.40
CA ARG A 184 21.01 -9.58 8.87
C ARG A 184 20.57 -10.00 7.48
N ILE A 185 19.26 -10.16 7.23
CA ILE A 185 18.71 -10.49 5.90
C ILE A 185 19.07 -9.40 4.89
N SER A 186 18.98 -8.14 5.31
CA SER A 186 19.22 -6.98 4.44
C SER A 186 20.69 -6.61 4.26
N GLY A 187 21.63 -7.35 4.88
CA GLY A 187 23.06 -7.04 4.88
C GLY A 187 23.42 -5.71 5.56
N ARG A 188 22.60 -5.23 6.51
CA ARG A 188 22.80 -3.97 7.25
C ARG A 188 23.37 -4.24 8.64
N SER A 189 23.98 -3.21 9.24
CA SER A 189 24.48 -3.30 10.61
C SER A 189 23.34 -3.45 11.62
N ALA A 190 23.61 -4.07 12.77
CA ALA A 190 22.61 -4.29 13.82
C ALA A 190 21.98 -2.97 14.35
N ASN A 191 22.75 -1.87 14.33
CA ASN A 191 22.31 -0.55 14.75
C ASN A 191 21.45 0.20 13.71
N ASN A 192 21.18 -0.40 12.55
CA ASN A 192 20.32 0.22 11.54
C ASN A 192 18.86 0.24 12.00
N HIS A 193 18.26 1.42 12.03
CA HIS A 193 16.85 1.64 12.38
C HIS A 193 15.95 1.32 11.18
N TYR A 194 15.79 0.04 10.87
CA TYR A 194 15.00 -0.43 9.74
C TYR A 194 13.55 0.08 9.80
N GLY A 195 13.05 0.57 8.67
CA GLY A 195 11.62 0.81 8.45
C GLY A 195 10.96 1.91 9.27
N VAL A 196 11.70 2.62 10.14
CA VAL A 196 11.16 3.67 11.03
C VAL A 196 10.45 4.77 10.23
N ASP A 197 11.05 5.21 9.13
CA ASP A 197 10.53 6.30 8.31
C ASP A 197 9.57 5.84 7.21
N GLU A 198 9.59 4.56 6.84
CA GLU A 198 8.97 4.09 5.59
C GLU A 198 7.77 3.15 5.82
N PHE A 199 7.78 2.34 6.88
CA PHE A 199 6.80 1.26 7.06
C PHE A 199 5.68 1.64 8.03
N TYR A 200 4.42 1.49 7.62
CA TYR A 200 3.26 1.57 8.51
C TYR A 200 2.68 0.19 8.86
N GLY A 201 3.34 -0.90 8.43
CA GLY A 201 3.15 -2.24 8.98
C GLY A 201 4.47 -2.96 9.26
N ARG A 202 4.48 -3.88 10.23
CA ARG A 202 5.66 -4.69 10.58
C ARG A 202 5.69 -5.98 9.78
N ARG A 203 6.88 -6.42 9.38
CA ARG A 203 7.07 -7.61 8.56
C ARG A 203 7.13 -8.89 9.40
N PHE A 204 6.51 -9.94 8.88
CA PHE A 204 6.49 -11.30 9.40
C PHE A 204 6.67 -12.31 8.26
N ILE A 205 7.12 -13.51 8.61
CA ILE A 205 7.04 -14.67 7.71
C ILE A 205 5.97 -15.60 8.27
N TYR A 206 4.97 -15.91 7.47
CA TYR A 206 3.91 -16.84 7.84
C TYR A 206 4.02 -18.11 7.01
N ARG A 207 4.21 -19.27 7.64
CA ARG A 207 4.09 -20.55 6.94
C ARG A 207 2.62 -20.96 6.96
N THR A 208 1.99 -20.94 5.79
CA THR A 208 0.56 -21.27 5.63
C THR A 208 0.25 -22.71 6.01
N GLN A 209 -1.02 -23.07 6.18
CA GLN A 209 -1.43 -24.46 6.46
C GLN A 209 -1.09 -25.44 5.33
N ALA A 210 -0.91 -24.93 4.11
CA ALA A 210 -0.47 -25.71 2.97
C ALA A 210 1.06 -25.77 2.81
N GLY A 211 1.83 -25.15 3.71
CA GLY A 211 3.29 -25.28 3.80
C GLY A 211 4.09 -24.17 3.12
N ASP A 212 3.47 -23.38 2.23
CA ASP A 212 4.14 -22.27 1.55
C ASP A 212 4.39 -21.09 2.49
N PRO A 213 5.55 -20.42 2.41
CA PRO A 213 5.83 -19.21 3.16
C PRO A 213 5.23 -17.97 2.47
N LEU A 214 4.66 -17.07 3.28
CA LEU A 214 4.20 -15.74 2.88
C LEU A 214 4.96 -14.69 3.69
N VAL A 215 5.53 -13.71 3.00
CA VAL A 215 6.08 -12.51 3.63
C VAL A 215 4.96 -11.48 3.70
N ILE A 216 4.55 -11.16 4.93
CA ILE A 216 3.42 -10.27 5.17
C ILE A 216 3.83 -9.08 6.01
N THR A 217 3.14 -7.95 5.82
CA THR A 217 3.24 -6.77 6.67
C THR A 217 1.90 -6.44 7.29
N VAL A 218 1.86 -6.22 8.61
CA VAL A 218 0.63 -6.02 9.38
C VAL A 218 0.74 -4.72 10.19
N PRO A 219 -0.31 -3.86 10.23
CA PRO A 219 -0.29 -2.65 11.05
C PRO A 219 -0.16 -2.97 12.55
N ALA A 220 0.50 -2.09 13.29
CA ALA A 220 0.56 -2.19 14.74
C ALA A 220 -0.78 -1.78 15.38
N ALA A 221 -0.97 -2.15 16.65
CA ALA A 221 -2.09 -1.72 17.47
C ALA A 221 -2.12 -0.19 17.62
N ALA A 222 -3.29 0.35 17.98
CA ALA A 222 -3.46 1.78 18.19
C ALA A 222 -2.44 2.37 19.16
N GLY A 223 -1.88 3.52 18.81
CA GLY A 223 -0.85 4.21 19.60
C GLY A 223 0.58 3.69 19.42
N LEU A 224 0.79 2.60 18.65
CA LEU A 224 2.11 2.04 18.37
C LEU A 224 2.54 2.32 16.92
N SER A 225 3.84 2.50 16.72
CA SER A 225 4.46 2.48 15.39
C SER A 225 5.08 1.11 15.14
N PRO A 226 4.92 0.48 13.96
CA PRO A 226 5.44 -0.87 13.69
C PRO A 226 6.97 -1.00 13.84
N TYR A 227 7.66 0.12 13.67
CA TYR A 227 9.08 0.30 13.94
C TYR A 227 9.26 1.64 14.66
N ASP A 228 9.73 1.59 15.90
CA ASP A 228 10.12 2.77 16.68
C ASP A 228 11.42 2.55 17.49
N GLY A 229 12.07 1.38 17.30
CA GLY A 229 13.28 1.00 18.01
C GLY A 229 13.06 0.41 19.41
N SER A 230 11.82 0.40 19.93
CA SER A 230 11.49 -0.22 21.21
C SER A 230 11.30 -1.74 21.08
N SER A 231 11.49 -2.48 22.19
CA SER A 231 11.16 -3.91 22.26
C SER A 231 9.65 -4.17 22.24
N ASP A 232 8.85 -3.19 22.65
CA ASP A 232 7.41 -3.32 22.85
C ASP A 232 6.70 -3.56 21.51
N VAL A 233 7.18 -2.91 20.44
CA VAL A 233 6.65 -3.07 19.08
C VAL A 233 7.18 -4.31 18.36
N GLU A 234 8.01 -5.12 19.02
CA GLU A 234 8.33 -6.48 18.58
C GLU A 234 7.42 -7.51 19.25
N GLY A 235 6.67 -7.16 20.29
CA GLY A 235 5.78 -8.08 21.00
C GLY A 235 4.57 -8.50 20.15
N TRP A 236 4.05 -9.71 20.39
CA TRP A 236 2.81 -10.18 19.75
C TRP A 236 1.59 -9.33 20.11
N SER A 237 1.58 -8.75 21.32
CA SER A 237 0.53 -7.82 21.77
C SER A 237 0.43 -6.56 20.91
N ALA A 238 1.51 -6.18 20.23
CA ALA A 238 1.51 -5.05 19.30
C ALA A 238 0.79 -5.36 17.97
N PHE A 239 0.48 -6.63 17.67
CA PHE A 239 -0.16 -7.05 16.42
C PHE A 239 -1.35 -8.00 16.66
N PRO A 240 -2.42 -7.55 17.34
CA PRO A 240 -3.53 -8.41 17.73
C PRO A 240 -4.31 -9.00 16.54
N THR A 241 -4.26 -8.36 15.37
CA THR A 241 -4.98 -8.78 14.15
C THR A 241 -4.27 -9.88 13.36
N ILE A 242 -2.99 -10.17 13.66
CA ILE A 242 -2.16 -11.05 12.82
C ILE A 242 -2.72 -12.46 12.69
N ARG A 243 -3.28 -13.00 13.77
CA ARG A 243 -3.88 -14.34 13.77
C ARG A 243 -5.07 -14.41 12.81
N LEU A 244 -6.01 -13.46 12.92
CA LEU A 244 -7.18 -13.40 12.05
C LEU A 244 -6.77 -13.21 10.58
N ILE A 245 -5.76 -12.38 10.32
CA ILE A 245 -5.21 -12.20 8.98
C ILE A 245 -4.69 -13.53 8.44
N CYS A 246 -3.87 -14.27 9.19
CA CYS A 246 -3.35 -15.57 8.77
C CYS A 246 -4.46 -16.61 8.49
N GLU A 247 -5.46 -16.70 9.37
CA GLU A 247 -6.61 -17.60 9.20
C GLU A 247 -7.41 -17.26 7.92
N VAL A 248 -7.59 -15.97 7.62
CA VAL A 248 -8.23 -15.54 6.37
C VAL A 248 -7.33 -15.82 5.16
N LEU A 249 -6.01 -15.60 5.26
CA LEU A 249 -5.08 -15.87 4.16
C LEU A 249 -5.06 -17.36 3.76
N ASP A 250 -5.16 -18.28 4.72
CA ASP A 250 -5.30 -19.72 4.44
C ASP A 250 -6.55 -20.02 3.60
N SER A 251 -7.67 -19.32 3.85
CA SER A 251 -8.92 -19.50 3.10
C SER A 251 -8.89 -18.88 1.69
N LEU A 252 -8.06 -17.85 1.48
CA LEU A 252 -7.95 -17.08 0.23
C LEU A 252 -6.83 -17.56 -0.70
N ARG A 253 -6.37 -18.80 -0.57
CA ARG A 253 -5.28 -19.31 -1.40
C ARG A 253 -5.75 -19.78 -2.78
N THR A 254 -4.91 -19.53 -3.80
CA THR A 254 -4.94 -20.30 -5.06
C THR A 254 -3.71 -21.18 -5.15
N ARG A 255 -3.83 -22.36 -5.76
CA ARG A 255 -2.67 -23.17 -6.20
C ARG A 255 -1.97 -22.61 -7.43
N MET A 256 -2.54 -21.58 -8.08
CA MET A 256 -2.08 -21.11 -9.40
C MET A 256 -0.94 -20.08 -9.31
N TYR A 257 -0.77 -19.41 -8.17
CA TYR A 257 0.27 -18.40 -7.97
C TYR A 257 0.98 -18.61 -6.62
N GLN A 258 2.27 -18.96 -6.66
CA GLN A 258 3.12 -18.97 -5.47
C GLN A 258 3.23 -17.54 -4.91
N HIS A 259 3.27 -17.41 -3.58
CA HIS A 259 3.34 -16.13 -2.84
C HIS A 259 2.23 -15.11 -3.12
N ALA A 260 1.09 -15.54 -3.67
CA ALA A 260 -0.06 -14.67 -3.87
C ALA A 260 -1.36 -15.31 -3.40
N VAL A 261 -2.27 -14.47 -2.90
CA VAL A 261 -3.67 -14.85 -2.60
C VAL A 261 -4.56 -14.57 -3.81
N ILE A 262 -5.72 -15.25 -3.90
CA ILE A 262 -6.66 -15.13 -5.03
C ILE A 262 -6.91 -13.67 -5.41
N PRO A 263 -7.26 -12.77 -4.46
CA PRO A 263 -7.62 -11.40 -4.82
C PRO A 263 -6.47 -10.62 -5.45
N VAL A 264 -5.24 -10.83 -4.95
CA VAL A 264 -4.04 -10.15 -5.46
C VAL A 264 -3.65 -10.69 -6.84
N ALA A 265 -3.75 -12.01 -7.03
CA ALA A 265 -3.51 -12.63 -8.33
C ALA A 265 -4.56 -12.21 -9.38
N LEU A 266 -5.84 -12.16 -9.00
CA LEU A 266 -6.94 -11.70 -9.86
C LEU A 266 -6.81 -10.22 -10.19
N ALA A 267 -6.47 -9.36 -9.23
CA ALA A 267 -6.24 -7.94 -9.46
C ALA A 267 -5.06 -7.72 -10.41
N HIS A 268 -3.95 -8.42 -10.20
CA HIS A 268 -2.80 -8.36 -11.10
C HIS A 268 -3.16 -8.85 -12.50
N SER A 269 -3.91 -9.96 -12.61
CA SER A 269 -4.43 -10.45 -13.90
C SER A 269 -5.34 -9.42 -14.57
N ALA A 270 -6.29 -8.82 -13.85
CA ALA A 270 -7.20 -7.79 -14.35
C ALA A 270 -6.46 -6.51 -14.78
N ALA A 271 -5.44 -6.09 -14.03
CA ALA A 271 -4.59 -4.93 -14.34
C ALA A 271 -3.60 -5.21 -15.48
N ALA A 272 -3.22 -6.47 -15.69
CA ALA A 272 -2.48 -6.94 -16.87
C ALA A 272 -3.40 -7.19 -18.10
N LEU A 273 -4.73 -7.16 -17.89
CA LEU A 273 -5.77 -7.34 -18.91
C LEU A 273 -6.35 -6.03 -19.54
N PRO A 274 -5.63 -4.91 -19.73
CA PRO A 274 -5.94 -4.02 -20.85
C PRO A 274 -5.45 -4.64 -22.18
N LEU A 275 -5.42 -5.97 -22.27
CA LEU A 275 -5.16 -6.72 -23.49
C LEU A 275 -6.26 -6.46 -24.54
N GLY A 276 -7.48 -6.08 -24.16
CA GLY A 276 -8.53 -5.73 -25.13
C GLY A 276 -8.20 -4.48 -25.96
N VAL A 277 -7.61 -3.47 -25.35
CA VAL A 277 -7.22 -2.21 -26.01
C VAL A 277 -5.85 -2.32 -26.67
N GLY A 278 -4.85 -2.88 -25.96
CA GLY A 278 -3.51 -3.07 -26.52
C GLY A 278 -3.50 -4.01 -27.74
N ARG A 279 -4.25 -5.12 -27.67
CA ARG A 279 -4.42 -6.02 -28.83
C ARG A 279 -5.16 -5.33 -29.96
N SER A 280 -6.23 -4.59 -29.69
CA SER A 280 -6.96 -3.87 -30.73
C SER A 280 -6.08 -2.88 -31.47
N VAL A 281 -5.25 -2.12 -30.75
CA VAL A 281 -4.30 -1.16 -31.32
C VAL A 281 -3.19 -1.84 -32.10
N LEU A 282 -2.56 -2.88 -31.55
CA LEU A 282 -1.50 -3.63 -32.23
C LEU A 282 -2.04 -4.41 -33.44
N THR A 283 -3.25 -4.96 -33.35
CA THR A 283 -3.93 -5.63 -34.47
C THR A 283 -4.25 -4.63 -35.57
N MET A 284 -4.77 -3.45 -35.21
CA MET A 284 -5.04 -2.36 -36.14
C MET A 284 -3.75 -1.88 -36.83
N MET A 285 -2.66 -1.67 -36.09
CA MET A 285 -1.36 -1.27 -36.64
C MET A 285 -0.76 -2.35 -37.55
N ALA A 286 -0.88 -3.63 -37.19
CA ALA A 286 -0.44 -4.74 -38.02
C ALA A 286 -1.25 -4.85 -39.32
N GLN A 287 -2.57 -4.62 -39.26
CA GLN A 287 -3.45 -4.61 -40.44
C GLN A 287 -3.14 -3.47 -41.41
N GLN A 288 -2.74 -2.29 -40.89
CA GLN A 288 -2.41 -1.13 -41.72
C GLN A 288 -1.07 -1.30 -42.46
N ASN A 289 -0.13 -2.05 -41.91
CA ASN A 289 1.23 -2.16 -42.44
C ASN A 289 1.52 -3.50 -43.15
N ILE A 290 0.64 -4.50 -43.03
CA ILE A 290 0.82 -5.83 -43.65
C ILE A 290 -0.38 -6.16 -44.54
N PRO A 291 -0.27 -5.99 -45.87
CA PRO A 291 -1.35 -6.32 -46.81
C PRO A 291 -1.68 -7.83 -46.77
N GLY A 292 -2.94 -8.16 -46.51
CA GLY A 292 -3.46 -9.55 -46.60
C GLY A 292 -3.62 -10.30 -45.27
N LEU A 293 -3.36 -9.66 -44.13
CA LEU A 293 -3.56 -10.28 -42.81
C LEU A 293 -5.06 -10.54 -42.53
N LYS A 294 -5.53 -11.78 -42.64
CA LYS A 294 -6.89 -12.20 -42.22
C LYS A 294 -6.89 -12.67 -40.78
N LEU A 295 -7.96 -12.34 -40.05
CA LEU A 295 -8.19 -12.77 -38.67
C LEU A 295 -8.30 -14.30 -38.58
N ASP A 296 -7.45 -14.93 -37.80
CA ASP A 296 -7.77 -16.22 -37.21
C ASP A 296 -8.57 -15.98 -35.92
N MET A 297 -9.87 -16.25 -35.97
CA MET A 297 -10.81 -15.99 -34.87
C MET A 297 -10.80 -17.09 -33.79
N GLN A 298 -9.87 -18.05 -33.83
CA GLN A 298 -9.75 -19.05 -32.76
C GLN A 298 -9.06 -18.54 -31.47
N ALA A 299 -9.06 -17.23 -31.24
CA ALA A 299 -8.55 -16.66 -29.99
C ALA A 299 -9.61 -16.77 -28.87
N VAL A 300 -9.45 -17.82 -28.05
CA VAL A 300 -9.75 -17.89 -26.61
C VAL A 300 -11.01 -17.13 -26.18
N GLN A 301 -12.11 -17.87 -25.99
CA GLN A 301 -13.24 -17.32 -25.24
C GLN A 301 -12.75 -16.86 -23.85
N PRO A 302 -13.10 -15.65 -23.39
CA PRO A 302 -12.86 -15.28 -22.01
C PRO A 302 -13.53 -16.34 -21.11
N PRO A 303 -12.89 -16.80 -20.03
CA PRO A 303 -13.53 -17.75 -19.15
C PRO A 303 -14.84 -17.14 -18.63
N THR A 304 -15.95 -17.81 -18.92
CA THR A 304 -17.28 -17.42 -18.48
C THR A 304 -17.45 -17.82 -17.03
N TYR A 305 -16.93 -17.00 -16.11
CA TYR A 305 -17.37 -17.06 -14.73
C TYR A 305 -18.70 -16.30 -14.66
N PHE A 306 -19.74 -16.95 -14.14
CA PHE A 306 -21.15 -16.53 -14.11
C PHE A 306 -21.95 -16.77 -15.41
N LYS A 307 -22.31 -18.03 -15.64
CA LYS A 307 -23.67 -18.35 -16.11
C LYS A 307 -24.44 -18.92 -14.91
N LYS A 308 -25.69 -18.46 -14.77
CA LYS A 308 -26.63 -18.79 -13.68
C LYS A 308 -26.69 -20.27 -13.36
#